data_AF-A0A9E0GAG4-F1
#
_entry.id   AF-A0A9E0GAG4-F1
#
_cell.length_a   1.000
_cell.length_b   1.000
_cell.length_c   1.000
_cell.angle_alpha   90.00
_cell.angle_beta   90.00
_cell.angle_gamma   90.00
#
_symmetry.space_group_name_H-M   'P 1'
#
loop_
_entity.id
_entity.type
_entity.pdbx_description
1 polymer ?
#
loop_
_entity_poly.entity_id
_entity_poly.type
_entity_poly.pdbx_seq_one_letter_code
_entity_poly.pdbx_strand_id
1 'polypeptide(L)'
;MSQNEQYDPKVLRKLQLAELEVFKDFIKICDENGLSYFLFAGCAIGVERHKGFIPWDDDIDIGMLRDDYEKVLKIYREKYTDKYVVLDIDSQETFPFYNAEIARIGTKNIPYVFKDANVPMGIDIALY
;
A
#
# COMPACT_ATOMS: atom_id res chain seq x y z
N MET A 1 0.64 -5.99 -29.84
CA MET A 1 0.29 -5.13 -28.69
C MET A 1 -1.02 -5.68 -28.15
N SER A 2 -0.95 -6.57 -27.16
CA SER A 2 -2.16 -7.13 -26.55
C SER A 2 -2.94 -6.02 -25.86
N GLN A 3 -4.26 -6.11 -25.90
CA GLN A 3 -5.16 -5.16 -25.26
C GLN A 3 -4.75 -4.97 -23.80
N ASN A 4 -4.69 -3.72 -23.33
CA ASN A 4 -4.65 -3.43 -21.91
C ASN A 4 -5.95 -3.97 -21.31
N GLU A 5 -5.90 -5.20 -20.77
CA GLU A 5 -7.01 -5.75 -20.02
C GLU A 5 -7.20 -4.89 -18.77
N GLN A 6 -8.22 -4.04 -18.79
CA GLN A 6 -8.62 -3.26 -17.63
C GLN A 6 -9.34 -4.18 -16.65
N TYR A 7 -9.22 -3.87 -15.37
CA TYR A 7 -10.00 -4.53 -14.33
C TYR A 7 -11.49 -4.53 -14.67
N ASP A 8 -12.19 -5.61 -14.27
CA ASP A 8 -13.64 -5.51 -14.11
C ASP A 8 -13.93 -4.37 -13.12
N PRO A 9 -14.77 -3.38 -13.46
CA PRO A 9 -14.97 -2.21 -12.61
C PRO A 9 -15.47 -2.53 -11.20
N LYS A 10 -16.21 -3.63 -11.02
CA LYS A 10 -16.66 -4.07 -9.68
C LYS A 10 -15.52 -4.69 -8.89
N VAL A 11 -14.59 -5.37 -9.56
CA VAL A 11 -13.38 -5.91 -8.93
C VAL A 11 -12.48 -4.75 -8.51
N LEU A 12 -12.20 -3.80 -9.40
CA LEU A 12 -11.40 -2.63 -9.08
C LEU A 12 -11.98 -1.84 -7.90
N ARG A 13 -13.29 -1.61 -7.90
CA ARG A 13 -13.92 -0.88 -6.81
C ARG A 13 -13.80 -1.61 -5.47
N LYS A 14 -13.84 -2.94 -5.46
CA LYS A 14 -13.61 -3.73 -4.24
C LYS A 14 -12.17 -3.61 -3.74
N LEU A 15 -11.21 -3.61 -4.66
CA LEU A 15 -9.79 -3.42 -4.34
C LEU A 15 -9.55 -2.05 -3.71
N GLN A 16 -9.97 -0.97 -4.38
CA GLN A 16 -9.86 0.41 -3.86
C GLN A 16 -10.50 0.58 -2.48
N LEU A 17 -11.63 -0.09 -2.22
CA LEU A 17 -12.28 -0.04 -0.91
C LEU A 17 -11.47 -0.79 0.16
N ALA A 18 -10.86 -1.91 -0.19
CA ALA A 18 -10.01 -2.68 0.72
C ALA A 18 -8.70 -1.92 1.04
N GLU A 19 -8.07 -1.28 0.05
CA GLU A 19 -6.90 -0.42 0.24
C GLU A 19 -7.24 0.77 1.11
N LEU A 20 -8.42 1.37 0.91
CA LEU A 20 -8.89 2.47 1.76
C LEU A 20 -9.11 2.03 3.22
N GLU A 21 -9.44 0.76 3.49
CA GLU A 21 -9.46 0.24 4.88
C GLU A 21 -8.05 0.21 5.47
N VAL A 22 -7.06 -0.27 4.71
CA VAL A 22 -5.65 -0.28 5.14
C VAL A 22 -5.16 1.15 5.40
N PHE A 23 -5.45 2.08 4.48
CA PHE A 23 -5.07 3.48 4.61
C PHE A 23 -5.71 4.17 5.81
N LYS A 24 -6.98 3.87 6.13
CA LYS A 24 -7.63 4.43 7.33
C LYS A 24 -6.96 3.98 8.62
N ASP A 25 -6.54 2.72 8.69
CA ASP A 25 -5.79 2.22 9.84
C ASP A 25 -4.40 2.87 9.93
N PHE A 26 -3.74 3.08 8.80
CA PHE A 26 -2.49 3.84 8.72
C PHE A 26 -2.63 5.28 9.22
N ILE A 27 -3.68 6.00 8.79
CA ILE A 27 -3.96 7.37 9.25
C ILE A 27 -4.12 7.38 10.77
N LYS A 28 -4.91 6.45 11.31
CA LYS A 28 -5.13 6.33 12.76
C LYS A 28 -3.81 6.10 13.49
N ILE A 29 -2.94 5.23 12.98
CA ILE A 29 -1.61 5.00 13.57
C ILE A 29 -0.76 6.27 13.53
N CYS A 30 -0.77 7.01 12.42
CA CYS A 30 -0.03 8.26 12.31
C CYS A 30 -0.54 9.31 13.30
N ASP A 31 -1.87 9.48 13.40
CA ASP A 31 -2.50 10.43 14.31
C ASP A 31 -2.19 10.10 15.79
N GLU A 32 -2.29 8.82 16.18
CA GLU A 32 -2.01 8.36 17.55
C GLU A 32 -0.53 8.51 17.97
N ASN A 33 0.39 8.56 17.00
CA ASN A 33 1.83 8.62 17.25
C ASN A 33 2.47 9.95 16.80
N GLY A 34 1.67 10.91 16.32
CA GLY A 34 2.15 12.22 15.86
C GLY A 34 3.08 12.15 14.64
N LEU A 35 2.84 11.21 13.73
CA LEU A 35 3.64 10.99 12.53
C LEU A 35 3.07 11.77 11.34
N SER A 36 3.95 12.42 10.57
CA SER A 36 3.55 13.17 9.38
C SER A 36 3.66 12.31 8.12
N TYR A 37 2.65 12.41 7.25
CA TYR A 37 2.62 11.76 5.94
C TYR A 37 1.99 12.70 4.91
N PHE A 38 2.19 12.41 3.63
CA PHE A 38 1.51 13.08 2.53
C PHE A 38 1.21 12.06 1.43
N LEU A 39 0.15 12.29 0.64
CA LEU A 39 -0.10 11.46 -0.53
C LEU A 39 0.91 11.79 -1.62
N PHE A 40 1.37 10.75 -2.33
CA PHE A 40 2.40 10.87 -3.35
C PHE A 40 1.83 10.55 -4.75
N ALA A 41 2.53 10.99 -5.80
CA ALA A 41 2.28 10.65 -7.21
C ALA A 41 0.78 10.62 -7.64
N GLY A 42 0.30 9.46 -8.12
CA GLY A 42 -1.04 9.27 -8.66
C GLY A 42 -2.13 9.56 -7.63
N CYS A 43 -1.90 9.14 -6.38
CA CYS A 43 -2.80 9.37 -5.26
C CYS A 43 -3.06 10.86 -4.98
N ALA A 44 -2.00 11.68 -4.95
CA ALA A 44 -2.14 13.12 -4.74
C ALA A 44 -2.97 13.77 -5.87
N ILE A 45 -2.72 13.36 -7.12
CA ILE A 45 -3.47 13.84 -8.30
C ILE A 45 -4.93 13.39 -8.24
N GLY A 46 -5.18 12.14 -7.83
CA GLY A 46 -6.52 11.58 -7.67
C GLY A 46 -7.35 12.42 -6.71
N VAL A 47 -6.82 12.69 -5.52
CA VAL A 47 -7.54 13.48 -4.50
C VAL A 47 -7.90 14.86 -5.02
N GLU A 48 -6.98 15.57 -5.66
CA GLU A 48 -7.29 16.93 -6.14
C GLU A 48 -8.24 16.93 -7.34
N ARG A 49 -7.99 16.07 -8.35
CA ARG A 49 -8.71 16.09 -9.63
C ARG A 49 -10.04 15.32 -9.59
N HIS A 50 -10.06 14.15 -8.97
CA HIS A 50 -11.19 13.21 -8.97
C HIS A 50 -11.90 13.11 -7.62
N LYS A 51 -11.40 13.81 -6.59
CA LYS A 51 -11.94 13.78 -5.22
C LYS A 51 -11.90 12.37 -4.60
N GLY A 52 -10.88 11.60 -4.95
CA GLY A 52 -10.66 10.21 -4.52
C GLY A 52 -9.66 9.52 -5.44
N PHE A 53 -9.75 8.20 -5.57
CA PHE A 53 -8.95 7.47 -6.55
C PHE A 53 -9.11 8.01 -7.96
N ILE A 54 -8.04 7.94 -8.76
CA ILE A 54 -8.17 7.97 -10.21
C ILE A 54 -9.00 6.74 -10.61
N PRO A 55 -9.98 6.85 -11.55
CA PRO A 55 -10.91 5.74 -11.81
C PRO A 55 -10.28 4.41 -12.23
N TRP A 56 -9.03 4.42 -12.67
CA TRP A 56 -8.26 3.25 -13.09
C TRP A 56 -7.05 2.95 -12.20
N ASP A 57 -6.80 3.72 -11.13
CA ASP A 57 -5.79 3.41 -10.12
C ASP A 57 -6.22 2.24 -9.26
N ASP A 58 -5.24 1.45 -8.84
CA ASP A 58 -5.33 0.23 -8.05
C ASP A 58 -4.26 0.15 -6.96
N ASP A 59 -3.71 1.30 -6.53
CA ASP A 59 -2.72 1.40 -5.45
C ASP A 59 -2.89 2.68 -4.61
N ILE A 60 -2.24 2.71 -3.44
CA ILE A 60 -2.10 3.91 -2.62
C ILE A 60 -0.63 4.20 -2.33
N ASP A 61 -0.12 5.32 -2.85
CA ASP A 61 1.23 5.82 -2.58
C ASP A 61 1.27 6.91 -1.51
N ILE A 62 2.12 6.73 -0.51
CA ILE A 62 2.28 7.63 0.63
C ILE A 62 3.75 8.00 0.77
N GLY A 63 4.04 9.29 0.90
CA GLY A 63 5.36 9.80 1.24
C GLY A 63 5.47 10.14 2.72
N MET A 64 6.63 9.86 3.32
CA MET A 64 6.96 10.22 4.69
C MET A 64 8.39 10.75 4.80
N LEU A 65 8.65 11.57 5.83
CA LEU A 65 10.05 11.89 6.17
C LEU A 65 10.71 10.65 6.79
N ARG A 66 12.00 10.45 6.53
CA ARG A 66 12.74 9.24 6.92
C ARG A 66 12.54 8.86 8.40
N ASP A 67 12.59 9.83 9.30
CA ASP A 67 12.43 9.60 10.74
C ASP A 67 11.02 9.05 11.09
N ASP A 68 9.98 9.56 10.45
CA ASP A 68 8.60 9.09 10.68
C ASP A 68 8.34 7.75 9.96
N TYR A 69 8.93 7.58 8.78
CA TYR A 69 8.91 6.32 8.04
C TYR A 69 9.53 5.18 8.88
N GLU A 70 10.70 5.38 9.50
CA GLU A 70 11.28 4.35 10.39
C GLU A 70 10.39 4.04 11.60
N LYS A 71 9.80 5.08 12.23
CA LYS A 71 8.90 4.90 13.38
C LYS A 71 7.67 4.09 13.00
N VAL A 72 7.03 4.39 11.86
CA VAL A 72 5.80 3.70 11.46
C VAL A 72 6.07 2.24 11.14
N LEU A 73 7.17 1.92 10.43
CA LEU A 73 7.55 0.53 10.16
C LEU A 73 7.78 -0.25 11.46
N LYS A 74 8.48 0.36 12.43
CA LYS A 74 8.68 -0.24 13.75
C LYS A 74 7.35 -0.51 14.45
N ILE A 75 6.41 0.44 14.43
CA ILE A 75 5.09 0.27 15.03
C ILE A 75 4.34 -0.92 14.42
N TYR A 76 4.33 -1.04 13.08
CA TYR A 76 3.68 -2.18 12.42
C TYR A 76 4.32 -3.52 12.80
N ARG A 77 5.66 -3.59 12.78
CA ARG A 77 6.42 -4.81 13.12
C ARG A 77 6.26 -5.23 14.59
N GLU A 78 5.93 -4.31 15.49
CA GLU A 78 5.81 -4.62 16.93
C GLU A 78 4.36 -4.78 17.40
N LYS A 79 3.40 -4.02 16.86
CA LYS A 79 2.06 -3.87 17.45
C LYS A 79 0.91 -4.36 16.58
N TYR A 80 1.12 -4.57 15.28
CA TYR A 80 0.05 -4.86 14.32
C TYR A 80 0.31 -6.13 13.50
N THR A 81 1.13 -7.04 14.03
CA THR A 81 1.60 -8.26 13.36
C THR A 81 0.52 -9.33 13.15
N ASP A 82 -0.61 -9.20 13.83
CA ASP A 82 -1.80 -10.04 13.65
C ASP A 82 -2.64 -9.62 12.44
N LYS A 83 -2.50 -8.37 11.99
CA LYS A 83 -3.31 -7.77 10.92
C LYS A 83 -2.51 -7.41 9.68
N TYR A 84 -1.26 -6.99 9.84
CA TYR A 84 -0.41 -6.50 8.77
C TYR A 84 0.96 -7.14 8.78
N VAL A 85 1.56 -7.23 7.60
CA VAL A 85 2.97 -7.56 7.40
C VAL A 85 3.65 -6.39 6.70
N VAL A 86 4.87 -6.08 7.11
CA VAL A 86 5.73 -5.11 6.43
C VAL A 86 6.57 -5.87 5.41
N LEU A 87 6.39 -5.57 4.13
CA LEU A 87 7.19 -6.13 3.03
C LEU A 87 8.19 -5.07 2.56
N ASP A 88 9.47 -5.39 2.65
CA ASP A 88 10.57 -4.55 2.20
C ASP A 88 11.81 -5.42 1.96
N ILE A 89 12.92 -4.79 1.57
CA ILE A 89 14.19 -5.48 1.31
C ILE A 89 14.81 -6.16 2.54
N ASP A 90 14.48 -5.69 3.75
CA ASP A 90 14.99 -6.28 4.99
C ASP A 90 14.14 -7.48 5.44
N SER A 91 12.86 -7.50 5.08
CA SER A 91 11.92 -8.55 5.48
C SER A 91 11.79 -9.69 4.47
N GLN A 92 12.10 -9.45 3.18
CA GLN A 92 11.97 -10.44 2.11
C GLN A 92 13.17 -10.39 1.15
N GLU A 93 13.90 -11.50 1.02
CA GLU A 93 15.10 -11.62 0.16
C GLU A 93 14.82 -11.28 -1.32
N THR A 94 13.59 -11.53 -1.78
CA THR A 94 13.18 -11.33 -3.18
C THR A 94 12.18 -10.19 -3.34
N PHE A 95 12.11 -9.26 -2.38
CA PHE A 95 11.23 -8.10 -2.50
C PHE A 95 11.57 -7.27 -3.75
N PRO A 96 10.60 -6.99 -4.63
CA PRO A 96 10.91 -6.39 -5.93
C PRO A 96 11.09 -4.87 -5.91
N PHE A 97 10.83 -4.20 -4.79
CA PHE A 97 10.80 -2.74 -4.71
C PHE A 97 11.77 -2.16 -3.66
N TYR A 98 11.96 -0.83 -3.72
CA TYR A 98 12.84 -0.09 -2.81
C TYR A 98 12.10 0.59 -1.65
N ASN A 99 10.77 0.74 -1.78
CA ASN A 99 9.87 1.21 -0.74
C ASN A 99 9.48 0.06 0.20
N ALA A 100 8.66 0.34 1.21
CA ALA A 100 7.98 -0.71 1.97
C ALA A 100 6.49 -0.74 1.61
N GLU A 101 5.90 -1.92 1.75
CA GLU A 101 4.46 -2.15 1.62
C GLU A 101 3.89 -2.63 2.96
N ILE A 102 2.78 -2.03 3.39
CA ILE A 102 2.02 -2.49 4.55
C ILE A 102 0.86 -3.35 4.06
N ALA A 103 1.10 -4.66 3.93
CA ALA A 103 0.14 -5.59 3.35
C ALA A 103 -0.78 -6.22 4.41
N ARG A 104 -2.08 -6.29 4.11
CA ARG A 104 -3.08 -6.92 4.99
C ARG A 104 -2.98 -8.44 4.94
N ILE A 105 -2.80 -9.06 6.10
CA ILE A 105 -2.73 -10.52 6.25
C ILE A 105 -4.05 -11.16 5.82
N GLY A 106 -3.97 -12.30 5.13
CA GLY A 106 -5.12 -13.05 4.64
C GLY A 106 -5.72 -12.52 3.33
N THR A 107 -5.08 -11.52 2.71
CA THR A 107 -5.41 -11.04 1.36
C THR A 107 -4.32 -11.40 0.37
N LYS A 108 -4.59 -11.25 -0.93
CA LYS A 108 -3.63 -11.52 -2.00
C LYS A 108 -3.80 -10.48 -3.12
N ASN A 109 -2.73 -9.74 -3.40
CA ASN A 109 -2.61 -8.88 -4.57
C ASN A 109 -1.19 -9.08 -5.12
N ILE A 110 -1.06 -9.66 -6.31
CA ILE A 110 0.26 -9.98 -6.88
C ILE A 110 0.30 -9.43 -8.31
N PRO A 111 1.10 -8.39 -8.57
CA PRO A 111 1.31 -7.92 -9.93
C PRO A 111 1.83 -9.06 -10.81
N TYR A 112 1.34 -9.14 -12.05
CA TYR A 112 1.71 -10.24 -12.97
C TYR A 112 3.23 -10.38 -13.14
N VAL A 113 3.96 -9.27 -13.12
CA VAL A 113 5.43 -9.23 -13.24
C VAL A 113 6.15 -9.88 -12.05
N PHE A 114 5.49 -10.01 -10.90
CA PHE A 114 6.03 -10.61 -9.67
C PHE A 114 5.31 -11.92 -9.29
N LYS A 115 4.56 -12.52 -10.22
CA LYS A 115 3.81 -13.77 -9.97
C LYS A 115 4.68 -14.95 -9.48
N ASP A 116 5.96 -14.93 -9.85
CA ASP A 116 6.95 -15.96 -9.50
C ASP A 116 7.86 -15.51 -8.33
N ALA A 117 7.66 -14.28 -7.81
CA ALA A 117 8.33 -13.84 -6.59
C ALA A 117 7.70 -14.58 -5.40
N ASN A 118 8.54 -15.17 -4.55
CA ASN A 118 8.09 -15.89 -3.37
C ASN A 118 7.87 -14.92 -2.19
N VAL A 119 7.08 -13.88 -2.43
CA VAL A 119 6.78 -12.80 -1.47
C VAL A 119 5.29 -12.88 -1.13
N PRO A 120 4.90 -12.79 0.15
CA PRO A 120 3.50 -12.87 0.57
C PRO A 120 2.75 -11.54 0.31
N MET A 121 2.77 -11.07 -0.94
CA MET A 121 2.12 -9.82 -1.34
C MET A 121 0.59 -9.91 -1.16
N GLY A 122 0.04 -8.87 -0.55
CA GLY A 122 -1.37 -8.73 -0.20
C GLY A 122 -1.91 -7.39 -0.67
N ILE A 123 -3.18 -7.10 -0.36
CA ILE A 123 -3.71 -5.75 -0.55
C ILE A 123 -3.02 -4.84 0.47
N ASP A 124 -2.41 -3.77 -0.02
CA ASP A 124 -1.44 -2.99 0.73
C ASP A 124 -1.56 -1.48 0.48
N ILE A 125 -0.63 -0.74 1.09
CA ILE A 125 -0.32 0.65 0.79
C ILE A 125 1.21 0.76 0.72
N ALA A 126 1.70 1.60 -0.19
CA ALA A 126 3.13 1.79 -0.43
C ALA A 126 3.66 3.02 0.32
N LEU A 127 4.76 2.86 1.05
CA LEU A 127 5.41 3.91 1.84
C LEU A 127 6.79 4.29 1.26
N TYR A 128 6.93 5.54 0.82
CA TYR A 128 8.14 6.14 0.23
C TYR A 128 8.81 7.16 1.15
#